data_AF-A0A2P8CFD2-F1
#
_entry.id   AF-A0A2P8CFD2-F1
#
_cell.length_a   1.000
_cell.length_b   1.000
_cell.length_c   1.000
_cell.angle_alpha   90.00
_cell.angle_beta   90.00
_cell.angle_gamma   90.00
#
_symmetry.space_group_name_H-M   'P 1'
#
loop_
_entity.id
_entity.type
_entity.pdbx_description
1 polymer ?
#
loop_
_entity_poly.entity_id
_entity_poly.type
_entity_poly.pdbx_seq_one_letter_code
_entity_poly.pdbx_strand_id
1 'polypeptide(L)'
;MMNKNDFASEEWLLKREKILKRDNFTCQICGTFNPSLGTVETCRYGDGTVELHEYESSPGHSLYRLSSQRTGITIEMEFGLDWLVLPVMQIHHKRYIDNRKVWEYCDNDLITLCKKCHTSLHEKIEIPVYDLNEYLVERKKFAPEDYGSGHNHDHEPWIFIHMEPSSREYKVSKVKPRVTYVLFKEEEDRAEEIQRNAEFMVRDFFKRFLPDYGRLD
;
A
#
# COMPACT_ATOMS: atom_id res chain seq x y z
N MET A 1 -15.40 25.79 5.90
CA MET A 1 -15.70 24.33 5.84
C MET A 1 -15.07 23.76 4.58
N MET A 2 -14.30 22.67 4.68
CA MET A 2 -13.71 22.01 3.51
C MET A 2 -14.78 21.47 2.58
N ASN A 3 -14.65 21.77 1.28
CA ASN A 3 -15.59 21.27 0.28
C ASN A 3 -15.17 19.86 -0.11
N LYS A 4 -16.09 18.89 -0.01
CA LYS A 4 -15.80 17.49 -0.35
C LYS A 4 -15.31 17.30 -1.79
N ASN A 5 -15.67 18.22 -2.70
CA ASN A 5 -15.19 18.22 -4.07
C ASN A 5 -13.71 18.60 -4.20
N ASP A 6 -13.12 19.27 -3.19
CA ASP A 6 -11.70 19.65 -3.21
C ASP A 6 -10.80 18.39 -3.29
N PHE A 7 -11.23 17.23 -2.78
CA PHE A 7 -10.48 15.96 -2.86
C PHE A 7 -10.53 15.27 -4.23
N ALA A 8 -11.36 15.76 -5.16
CA ALA A 8 -11.38 15.29 -6.54
C ALA A 8 -10.67 16.26 -7.50
N SER A 9 -10.17 17.39 -6.98
CA SER A 9 -9.44 18.40 -7.76
C SER A 9 -8.08 17.88 -8.25
N GLU A 10 -7.63 18.41 -9.39
CA GLU A 10 -6.32 18.07 -9.95
C GLU A 10 -5.19 18.45 -8.97
N GLU A 11 -5.31 19.60 -8.30
CA GLU A 11 -4.35 20.11 -7.33
C GLU A 11 -4.19 19.17 -6.15
N TRP A 12 -5.30 18.63 -5.63
CA TRP A 12 -5.23 17.62 -4.58
C TRP A 12 -4.65 16.31 -5.08
N LEU A 13 -5.02 15.84 -6.27
CA LEU A 13 -4.48 14.59 -6.81
C LEU A 13 -2.96 14.65 -6.99
N LEU A 14 -2.44 15.76 -7.54
CA LEU A 14 -1.00 16.02 -7.66
C LEU A 14 -0.32 16.10 -6.29
N LYS A 15 -0.92 16.82 -5.34
CA LYS A 15 -0.41 16.91 -3.97
C LYS A 15 -0.38 15.53 -3.30
N ARG A 16 -1.45 14.77 -3.44
CA ARG A 16 -1.60 13.42 -2.88
C ARG A 16 -0.53 12.49 -3.43
N GLU A 17 -0.33 12.48 -4.75
CA GLU A 17 0.71 11.68 -5.39
C GLU A 17 2.11 12.04 -4.87
N LYS A 18 2.41 13.34 -4.74
CA LYS A 18 3.67 13.83 -4.18
C LYS A 18 3.92 13.28 -2.76
N ILE A 19 2.92 13.36 -1.88
CA ILE A 19 3.07 12.89 -0.49
C ILE A 19 3.18 11.36 -0.44
N LEU A 20 2.41 10.63 -1.25
CA LEU A 20 2.52 9.18 -1.33
C LEU A 20 3.91 8.73 -1.79
N LYS A 21 4.49 9.38 -2.80
CA LYS A 21 5.87 9.11 -3.26
C LYS A 21 6.89 9.40 -2.16
N ARG A 22 6.76 10.54 -1.46
CA ARG A 22 7.64 10.90 -0.33
C ARG A 22 7.63 9.81 0.75
N ASP A 23 6.45 9.29 1.07
CA ASP A 23 6.25 8.29 2.11
C ASP A 23 6.39 6.85 1.57
N ASN A 24 6.95 6.68 0.36
CA ASN A 24 7.21 5.38 -0.29
C ASN A 24 5.96 4.47 -0.32
N PHE A 25 4.80 5.07 -0.57
CA PHE A 25 3.49 4.42 -0.57
C PHE A 25 3.21 3.57 0.68
N THR A 26 3.80 3.96 1.82
CA THR A 26 3.84 3.20 3.07
C THR A 26 3.14 3.98 4.17
N CYS A 27 2.32 3.28 4.95
CA CYS A 27 1.70 3.82 6.15
C CYS A 27 2.77 4.15 7.19
N GLN A 28 2.84 5.43 7.59
CA GLN A 28 3.85 5.92 8.54
C GLN A 28 3.55 5.55 10.01
N ILE A 29 2.46 4.82 10.28
CA ILE A 29 2.14 4.29 11.62
C ILE A 29 2.45 2.79 11.73
N CYS A 30 1.97 1.97 10.78
CA CYS A 30 2.09 0.50 10.88
C CYS A 30 3.06 -0.13 9.88
N GLY A 31 3.59 0.62 8.92
CA GLY A 31 4.54 0.11 7.93
C GLY A 31 3.93 -0.74 6.81
N THR A 32 2.60 -0.94 6.79
CA THR A 32 1.94 -1.58 5.64
C THR A 32 2.05 -0.68 4.41
N PHE A 33 2.16 -1.24 3.21
CA PHE A 33 2.44 -0.50 1.99
C PHE A 33 1.55 -0.94 0.82
N ASN A 34 1.46 -0.12 -0.23
CA ASN A 34 0.67 -0.43 -1.41
C ASN A 34 1.52 -0.33 -2.70
N PRO A 35 2.02 -1.47 -3.22
CA PRO A 35 2.83 -1.52 -4.43
C PRO A 35 2.05 -1.34 -5.73
N SER A 36 0.72 -1.19 -5.70
CA SER A 36 -0.07 -0.83 -6.90
C SER A 36 -0.07 0.67 -7.19
N LEU A 37 0.34 1.50 -6.22
CA LEU A 37 0.46 2.95 -6.40
C LEU A 37 1.83 3.36 -6.99
N GLY A 38 2.80 2.44 -6.99
CA GLY A 38 4.16 2.61 -7.47
C GLY A 38 5.10 1.59 -6.82
N THR A 39 6.34 1.52 -7.30
CA THR A 39 7.38 0.66 -6.72
C THR A 39 7.63 1.06 -5.26
N VAL A 40 7.59 0.08 -4.36
CA VAL A 40 7.90 0.27 -2.93
C VAL A 40 9.25 -0.34 -2.62
N GLU A 41 10.14 0.47 -2.05
CA GLU A 41 11.46 0.02 -1.61
C GLU A 41 11.44 -0.30 -0.11
N THR A 42 11.73 -1.54 0.27
CA THR A 42 11.82 -1.92 1.69
C THR A 42 13.26 -2.28 2.06
N CYS A 43 13.77 -1.69 3.13
CA CYS A 43 15.08 -2.04 3.69
C CYS A 43 14.88 -3.09 4.79
N ARG A 44 15.59 -4.23 4.71
CA ARG A 44 15.66 -5.18 5.81
C ARG A 44 16.55 -4.63 6.92
N TYR A 45 15.98 -4.46 8.11
CA TYR A 45 16.73 -4.11 9.31
C TYR A 45 17.74 -5.22 9.63
N GLY A 46 19.02 -4.88 9.61
CA GLY A 46 20.11 -5.75 10.06
C GLY A 46 21.21 -6.02 9.04
N ASP A 47 20.89 -6.05 7.75
CA ASP A 47 21.89 -6.28 6.68
C ASP A 47 21.87 -5.23 5.57
N GLY A 48 20.92 -4.27 5.61
CA GLY A 48 20.82 -3.19 4.64
C GLY A 48 20.33 -3.64 3.26
N THR A 49 19.84 -4.88 3.13
CA THR A 49 19.29 -5.38 1.86
C THR A 49 18.05 -4.62 1.48
N VAL A 50 18.02 -4.12 0.23
CA VAL A 50 16.86 -3.45 -0.37
C VAL A 50 16.06 -4.46 -1.19
N GLU A 51 14.76 -4.55 -0.88
CA GLU A 51 13.76 -5.28 -1.63
C GLU A 51 12.86 -4.28 -2.38
N LEU A 52 12.63 -4.52 -3.67
CA LEU A 52 11.71 -3.75 -4.50
C LEU A 52 10.43 -4.55 -4.69
N HIS A 53 9.29 -3.92 -4.43
CA HIS A 53 7.97 -4.51 -4.52
C HIS A 53 7.12 -3.76 -5.54
N GLU A 54 6.57 -4.50 -6.51
CA GLU A 54 5.66 -3.98 -7.53
C GLU A 54 4.44 -4.90 -7.64
N TYR A 55 3.29 -4.30 -7.96
CA TYR A 55 2.07 -5.04 -8.22
C TYR A 55 1.30 -4.48 -9.39
N GLU A 56 0.95 -5.35 -10.32
CA GLU A 56 0.11 -5.05 -11.48
C GLU A 56 -1.16 -5.90 -11.42
N SER A 57 -2.29 -5.25 -11.71
CA SER A 57 -3.60 -5.90 -11.79
C SER A 57 -4.30 -5.41 -13.04
N SER A 58 -4.47 -6.30 -14.00
CA SER A 58 -5.23 -6.09 -15.23
C SER A 58 -6.27 -7.21 -15.41
N PRO A 59 -7.27 -7.04 -16.29
CA PRO A 59 -8.30 -8.06 -16.47
C PRO A 59 -7.70 -9.43 -16.81
N GLY A 60 -7.85 -10.37 -15.87
CA GLY A 60 -7.37 -11.74 -15.98
C GLY A 60 -5.90 -11.97 -15.63
N HIS A 61 -5.22 -10.96 -15.09
CA HIS A 61 -3.81 -11.05 -14.71
C HIS A 61 -3.51 -10.21 -13.47
N SER A 62 -3.03 -10.89 -12.43
CA SER A 62 -2.46 -10.26 -11.23
C SER A 62 -1.03 -10.75 -11.04
N LEU A 63 -0.09 -9.81 -11.05
CA LEU A 63 1.34 -10.10 -10.99
C LEU A 63 1.98 -9.30 -9.86
N TYR A 64 2.74 -10.00 -9.03
CA TYR A 64 3.58 -9.38 -8.02
C TYR A 64 5.04 -9.64 -8.35
N ARG A 65 5.84 -8.58 -8.41
CA ARG A 65 7.28 -8.66 -8.65
C ARG A 65 8.03 -8.27 -7.37
N LEU A 66 8.92 -9.16 -6.94
CA LEU A 66 9.80 -8.97 -5.78
C LEU A 66 11.25 -9.08 -6.24
N SER A 67 11.99 -7.98 -6.13
CA SER A 67 13.40 -7.93 -6.54
C SER A 67 14.31 -7.67 -5.35
N SER A 68 15.37 -8.47 -5.19
CA SER A 68 16.42 -8.24 -4.18
C SER A 68 17.63 -7.59 -4.85
N GLN A 69 17.99 -6.39 -4.41
CA GLN A 69 19.18 -5.73 -4.93
C GLN A 69 20.47 -6.45 -4.52
N ARG A 70 20.48 -7.11 -3.36
CA ARG A 70 21.65 -7.84 -2.83
C ARG A 70 21.98 -9.07 -3.65
N THR A 71 20.97 -9.85 -4.03
CA THR A 71 21.16 -11.12 -4.76
C THR A 71 20.98 -10.97 -6.27
N GLY A 72 20.46 -9.82 -6.73
CA GLY A 72 20.09 -9.62 -8.13
C GLY A 72 18.89 -10.45 -8.59
N ILE A 73 18.24 -11.17 -7.67
CA ILE A 73 17.13 -12.07 -7.95
C ILE A 73 15.84 -11.27 -8.07
N THR A 74 15.10 -11.51 -9.15
CA THR A 74 13.72 -11.04 -9.30
C THR A 74 12.78 -12.22 -9.37
N ILE A 75 11.75 -12.21 -8.53
CA ILE A 75 10.69 -13.21 -8.47
C ILE A 75 9.42 -12.60 -9.03
N GLU A 76 8.80 -13.31 -9.95
CA GLU A 76 7.49 -12.98 -10.50
C GLU A 76 6.45 -14.03 -10.06
N MET A 77 5.44 -13.56 -9.32
CA MET A 77 4.35 -14.38 -8.80
C MET A 77 3.06 -14.02 -9.52
N GLU A 78 2.54 -14.96 -10.31
CA GLU A 78 1.28 -14.79 -11.03
C GLU A 78 0.14 -15.49 -10.29
N PHE A 79 -0.95 -14.76 -10.10
CA PHE A 79 -2.14 -15.23 -9.35
C PHE A 79 -3.38 -15.42 -10.25
N GLY A 80 -3.22 -15.26 -11.57
CA GLY A 80 -4.30 -15.47 -12.54
C GLY A 80 -5.46 -14.50 -12.36
N LEU A 81 -6.68 -15.04 -12.25
CA LEU A 81 -7.92 -14.23 -12.12
C LEU A 81 -8.13 -13.66 -10.72
N ASP A 82 -7.38 -14.15 -9.72
CA ASP A 82 -7.46 -13.67 -8.35
C ASP A 82 -6.61 -12.42 -8.21
N TRP A 83 -7.09 -11.41 -7.49
CA TRP A 83 -6.30 -10.21 -7.21
C TRP A 83 -6.03 -10.05 -5.71
N LEU A 84 -4.87 -9.46 -5.43
CA LEU A 84 -4.44 -9.13 -4.09
C LEU A 84 -5.12 -7.83 -3.64
N VAL A 85 -5.85 -7.89 -2.54
CA VAL A 85 -6.37 -6.70 -1.86
C VAL A 85 -5.19 -6.01 -1.18
N LEU A 86 -4.82 -4.83 -1.67
CA LEU A 86 -3.73 -4.04 -1.09
C LEU A 86 -4.28 -2.95 -0.15
N PRO A 87 -3.50 -2.51 0.86
CA PRO A 87 -3.96 -1.47 1.79
C PRO A 87 -4.30 -0.17 1.06
N VAL A 88 -5.46 0.40 1.40
CA VAL A 88 -5.88 1.70 0.88
C VAL A 88 -5.09 2.80 1.59
N MET A 89 -4.33 3.59 0.82
CA MET A 89 -3.51 4.69 1.34
C MET A 89 -4.21 6.04 1.23
N GLN A 90 -4.20 6.78 2.35
CA GLN A 90 -4.81 8.09 2.50
C GLN A 90 -3.78 9.10 3.00
N ILE A 91 -4.01 10.37 2.71
CA ILE A 91 -3.20 11.47 3.25
C ILE A 91 -3.98 12.10 4.39
N HIS A 92 -3.36 12.12 5.56
CA HIS A 92 -3.91 12.72 6.76
C HIS A 92 -3.33 14.12 6.97
N HIS A 93 -4.19 15.10 7.25
CA HIS A 93 -3.80 16.44 7.68
C HIS A 93 -3.58 16.46 9.20
N LYS A 94 -2.37 16.83 9.63
CA LYS A 94 -1.99 16.92 11.05
C LYS A 94 -2.59 18.15 11.76
N ARG A 95 -3.02 19.14 10.97
CA ARG A 95 -3.70 20.36 11.40
C ARG A 95 -4.59 20.89 10.28
N TYR A 96 -5.57 21.69 10.64
CA TYR A 96 -6.38 22.45 9.69
C TYR A 96 -6.21 23.96 9.91
N ILE A 97 -6.27 24.72 8.83
CA ILE A 97 -6.23 26.19 8.82
C ILE A 97 -7.50 26.67 8.12
N ASP A 98 -8.23 27.58 8.74
CA ASP A 98 -9.48 28.10 8.19
C ASP A 98 -9.28 28.74 6.81
N ASN A 99 -10.24 28.50 5.92
CA ASN A 99 -10.25 28.95 4.52
C ASN A 99 -9.05 28.48 3.67
N ARG A 100 -8.27 27.51 4.14
CA ARG A 100 -7.18 26.89 3.37
C ARG A 100 -7.67 25.64 2.64
N LYS A 101 -7.35 25.55 1.35
CA LYS A 101 -7.63 24.37 0.51
C LYS A 101 -6.78 23.17 0.91
N VAL A 102 -7.31 21.97 0.67
CA VAL A 102 -6.69 20.70 1.13
C VAL A 102 -5.27 20.50 0.59
N TRP A 103 -4.93 21.06 -0.58
CA TRP A 103 -3.60 20.99 -1.20
C TRP A 103 -2.63 22.11 -0.78
N GLU A 104 -3.11 23.19 -0.17
CA GLU A 104 -2.30 24.38 0.17
C GLU A 104 -1.42 24.16 1.41
N TYR A 105 -1.56 23.04 2.10
CA TYR A 105 -0.79 22.71 3.30
C TYR A 105 0.67 22.37 2.95
N CYS A 106 1.59 22.70 3.85
CA CYS A 106 2.99 22.29 3.70
C CYS A 106 3.08 20.76 3.76
N ASP A 107 4.06 20.16 3.09
CA ASP A 107 4.20 18.69 3.06
C ASP A 107 4.34 18.12 4.48
N ASN A 108 4.99 18.84 5.40
CA ASN A 108 5.15 18.42 6.80
C ASN A 108 3.83 18.35 7.59
N ASP A 109 2.79 19.05 7.14
CA ASP A 109 1.44 18.98 7.70
C ASP A 109 0.67 17.75 7.22
N LEU A 110 1.25 16.96 6.31
CA LEU A 110 0.63 15.82 5.66
C LEU A 110 1.41 14.53 5.94
N ILE A 111 0.70 13.42 6.10
CA ILE A 111 1.30 12.11 6.35
C ILE A 111 0.48 11.00 5.68
N THR A 112 1.15 10.03 5.05
CA THR A 112 0.49 8.85 4.49
C THR A 112 0.14 7.84 5.57
N LEU A 113 -1.14 7.47 5.66
CA LEU A 113 -1.66 6.43 6.55
C LEU A 113 -2.51 5.45 5.75
N CYS A 114 -2.50 4.16 6.14
CA CYS A 114 -3.50 3.24 5.64
C CYS A 114 -4.87 3.56 6.25
N LYS A 115 -5.97 3.21 5.55
CA LYS A 115 -7.36 3.46 5.99
C LYS A 115 -7.60 3.10 7.46
N LYS A 116 -7.15 1.91 7.89
CA LYS A 116 -7.29 1.45 9.29
C LYS A 116 -6.61 2.37 10.29
N CYS A 117 -5.34 2.74 10.04
CA CYS A 117 -4.60 3.64 10.91
C CYS A 117 -5.18 5.05 10.88
N HIS A 118 -5.63 5.52 9.71
CA HIS A 118 -6.25 6.82 9.54
C HIS A 118 -7.54 6.94 10.35
N THR A 119 -8.48 6.01 10.16
CA THR A 119 -9.74 5.96 10.93
C THR A 119 -9.47 5.86 12.43
N SER A 120 -8.58 4.97 12.86
CA SER A 120 -8.25 4.82 14.28
C SER A 120 -7.64 6.09 14.88
N LEU A 121 -6.86 6.84 14.10
CA LEU A 121 -6.30 8.11 14.53
C LEU A 121 -7.43 9.13 14.79
N HIS A 122 -8.34 9.30 13.83
CA HIS A 122 -9.50 10.19 13.95
C HIS A 122 -10.46 9.84 15.10
N GLU A 123 -10.55 8.56 15.48
CA GLU A 123 -11.31 8.12 16.65
C GLU A 123 -10.64 8.53 17.98
N LYS A 124 -9.30 8.49 18.02
CA LYS A 124 -8.49 8.65 19.23
C LYS A 124 -8.09 10.09 19.53
N ILE A 125 -7.89 10.91 18.52
CA ILE A 125 -7.36 12.27 18.70
C ILE A 125 -8.29 13.34 18.13
N GLU A 126 -8.16 14.54 18.67
CA GLU A 126 -8.71 15.75 18.09
C GLU A 126 -7.61 16.49 17.33
N ILE A 127 -7.93 16.97 16.14
CA ILE A 127 -6.99 17.66 15.26
C ILE A 127 -7.11 19.17 15.53
N PRO A 128 -5.98 19.87 15.73
CA PRO A 128 -6.00 21.31 15.97
C PRO A 128 -6.41 22.08 14.70
N VAL A 129 -7.26 23.07 14.90
CA VAL A 129 -7.73 24.01 13.86
C VAL A 129 -7.21 25.39 14.21
N TYR A 130 -6.57 26.04 13.24
CA TYR A 130 -5.97 27.35 13.36
C TYR A 130 -6.68 28.36 12.45
N ASP A 131 -6.61 29.63 12.82
CA ASP A 131 -7.01 30.72 11.92
C ASP A 131 -5.90 31.03 10.89
N LEU A 132 -6.15 32.03 10.03
CA LEU A 132 -5.18 32.46 9.01
C LEU A 132 -3.90 33.07 9.57
N ASN A 133 -3.89 33.49 10.84
CA ASN A 133 -2.71 34.01 11.54
C ASN A 133 -1.99 32.91 12.35
N GLU A 134 -2.39 31.65 12.17
CA GLU A 134 -1.90 30.48 12.88
C GLU A 134 -2.15 30.50 14.40
N TYR A 135 -3.16 31.24 14.85
CA TYR A 135 -3.65 31.12 16.23
C TYR A 135 -4.58 29.91 16.36
N LEU A 136 -4.38 29.10 17.40
CA LEU A 136 -5.23 27.95 17.69
C LEU A 136 -6.65 28.41 18.00
N VAL A 137 -7.61 27.98 17.19
CA VAL A 137 -9.03 28.28 17.37
C VAL A 137 -9.70 27.20 18.21
N GLU A 138 -9.53 25.95 17.83
CA GLU A 138 -10.14 24.80 18.52
C GLU A 138 -9.37 23.50 18.25
N ARG A 139 -9.76 22.45 18.97
CA ARG A 139 -9.43 21.06 18.65
C ARG A 139 -10.75 20.33 18.46
N LYS A 140 -10.87 19.55 17.39
CA LYS A 140 -12.08 18.75 17.17
C LYS A 140 -11.81 17.43 16.47
N LYS A 141 -12.75 16.51 16.61
CA LYS A 141 -12.78 15.28 15.84
C LYS A 141 -13.23 15.54 14.42
N PHE A 142 -12.53 14.96 13.47
CA PHE A 142 -12.93 14.92 12.07
C PHE A 142 -13.30 13.49 11.73
N ALA A 143 -14.37 13.29 10.97
CA ALA A 143 -14.66 11.97 10.42
C ALA A 143 -13.65 11.68 9.30
N PRO A 144 -13.12 10.44 9.19
CA PRO A 144 -12.27 10.08 8.07
C PRO A 144 -13.04 10.22 6.75
N GLU A 145 -12.40 10.85 5.76
CA GLU A 145 -12.97 10.97 4.41
C GLU A 145 -12.67 9.68 3.63
N ASP A 146 -13.68 9.13 2.95
CA ASP A 146 -13.59 7.85 2.21
C ASP A 146 -13.94 8.03 0.73
N TYR A 147 -13.46 9.12 0.12
CA TYR A 147 -13.74 9.41 -1.29
C TYR A 147 -12.89 8.55 -2.23
N GLY A 148 -13.54 7.97 -3.25
CA GLY A 148 -12.88 7.36 -4.41
C GLY A 148 -12.18 6.05 -4.13
N SER A 149 -12.52 5.39 -3.03
CA SER A 149 -11.74 4.28 -2.53
C SER A 149 -12.17 2.93 -3.18
N GLY A 150 -13.32 2.85 -3.86
CA GLY A 150 -13.77 1.67 -4.64
C GLY A 150 -14.42 0.55 -3.80
N HIS A 151 -14.62 -0.65 -4.36
CA HIS A 151 -15.27 -1.80 -3.67
C HIS A 151 -14.33 -2.62 -2.76
N ASN A 152 -13.04 -2.26 -2.67
CA ASN A 152 -12.01 -3.04 -1.97
C ASN A 152 -11.91 -2.77 -0.45
N HIS A 153 -12.85 -2.04 0.17
CA HIS A 153 -12.76 -1.67 1.62
C HIS A 153 -13.27 -2.70 2.59
N ASP A 154 -14.12 -3.61 2.13
CA ASP A 154 -14.79 -4.55 3.02
C ASP A 154 -13.88 -5.73 3.40
N HIS A 155 -12.68 -5.75 2.82
CA HIS A 155 -11.70 -6.81 2.99
C HIS A 155 -10.46 -6.27 3.69
N GLU A 156 -9.92 -7.05 4.63
CA GLU A 156 -8.60 -6.77 5.19
C GLU A 156 -7.54 -6.82 4.07
N PRO A 157 -6.51 -5.97 4.13
CA PRO A 157 -5.45 -6.00 3.13
C PRO A 157 -4.62 -7.28 3.25
N TRP A 158 -3.86 -7.55 2.19
CA TRP A 158 -3.05 -8.74 2.04
C TRP A 158 -3.86 -10.03 2.09
N ILE A 159 -5.00 -10.03 1.40
CA ILE A 159 -5.78 -11.23 1.11
C ILE A 159 -6.07 -11.30 -0.38
N PHE A 160 -6.29 -12.49 -0.91
CA PHE A 160 -6.75 -12.65 -2.28
C PHE A 160 -8.25 -12.77 -2.34
N ILE A 161 -8.84 -12.16 -3.35
CA ILE A 161 -10.27 -12.33 -3.65
C ILE A 161 -10.46 -12.75 -5.10
N HIS A 162 -11.49 -13.58 -5.31
CA HIS A 162 -11.96 -14.04 -6.60
C HIS A 162 -13.33 -13.42 -6.88
N MET A 163 -13.55 -12.91 -8.09
CA MET A 163 -14.89 -12.56 -8.56
C MET A 163 -15.57 -13.80 -9.11
N GLU A 164 -16.62 -14.26 -8.45
CA GLU A 164 -17.48 -15.30 -9.00
C GLU A 164 -18.30 -14.71 -10.17
N PRO A 165 -18.04 -15.07 -11.44
CA PRO A 165 -18.67 -14.40 -12.58
C PRO A 165 -20.19 -14.58 -12.61
N SER A 166 -20.67 -15.69 -12.02
CA SER A 166 -22.07 -16.06 -11.98
C SER A 166 -22.89 -15.25 -10.97
N SER A 167 -22.32 -14.88 -9.82
CA SER A 167 -23.02 -14.14 -8.75
C SER A 167 -22.57 -12.69 -8.58
N ARG A 168 -21.45 -12.27 -9.22
CA ARG A 168 -20.77 -10.98 -8.97
C ARG A 168 -20.38 -10.78 -7.49
N GLU A 169 -20.27 -11.87 -6.73
CA GLU A 169 -19.81 -11.83 -5.36
C GLU A 169 -18.28 -11.98 -5.32
N TYR A 170 -17.66 -11.26 -4.40
CA TYR A 170 -16.25 -11.39 -4.10
C TYR A 170 -16.06 -12.41 -2.97
N LYS A 171 -15.26 -13.44 -3.22
CA LYS A 171 -14.95 -14.48 -2.23
C LYS A 171 -13.47 -14.50 -1.94
N VAL A 172 -13.11 -14.65 -0.66
CA VAL A 172 -11.71 -14.86 -0.26
C VAL A 172 -11.19 -16.14 -0.95
N SER A 173 -10.10 -16.01 -1.69
CA SER A 173 -9.50 -17.10 -2.46
C SER A 173 -8.32 -17.69 -1.70
N LYS A 174 -8.24 -19.03 -1.67
CA LYS A 174 -7.01 -19.75 -1.36
C LYS A 174 -6.16 -19.79 -2.63
N VAL A 175 -5.29 -18.81 -2.79
CA VAL A 175 -4.45 -18.76 -3.98
C VAL A 175 -3.28 -19.71 -3.82
N LYS A 176 -2.94 -20.45 -4.88
CA LYS A 176 -1.62 -21.06 -5.05
C LYS A 176 -0.94 -20.29 -6.19
N PRO A 177 0.13 -19.52 -5.92
CA PRO A 177 0.83 -18.77 -6.93
C PRO A 177 1.35 -19.76 -7.95
N ARG A 178 1.19 -19.39 -9.21
CA ARG A 178 2.05 -19.95 -10.24
C ARG A 178 3.30 -19.09 -10.15
N VAL A 179 4.33 -19.59 -9.46
CA VAL A 179 5.64 -18.93 -9.44
C VAL A 179 6.24 -19.18 -10.80
N THR A 180 6.25 -18.17 -11.66
CA THR A 180 6.46 -18.42 -13.09
C THR A 180 7.91 -18.16 -13.49
N TYR A 181 8.63 -17.21 -12.89
CA TYR A 181 10.00 -16.90 -13.32
C TYR A 181 10.91 -16.40 -12.21
N VAL A 182 12.17 -16.85 -12.24
CA VAL A 182 13.28 -16.24 -11.50
C VAL A 182 14.26 -15.67 -12.52
N LEU A 183 14.42 -14.35 -12.53
CA LEU A 183 15.34 -13.66 -13.42
C LEU A 183 16.64 -13.36 -12.69
N PHE A 184 17.77 -13.63 -13.35
CA PHE A 184 19.12 -13.34 -12.86
C PHE A 184 19.78 -12.33 -13.79
N LYS A 185 20.53 -11.39 -13.21
CA LYS A 185 21.27 -10.39 -13.97
C LYS A 185 22.61 -10.90 -14.52
N GLU A 186 23.13 -12.04 -14.05
CA GLU A 186 24.46 -12.54 -14.42
C GLU A 186 24.42 -14.05 -14.75
N GLU A 187 25.17 -14.45 -15.79
CA GLU A 187 25.42 -15.86 -16.13
C GLU A 187 26.51 -16.41 -15.22
N GLU A 188 26.22 -17.40 -14.36
CA GLU A 188 27.28 -18.19 -13.69
C GLU A 188 26.78 -19.50 -13.06
N ASP A 189 27.72 -20.45 -12.88
CA ASP A 189 27.63 -21.83 -12.35
C ASP A 189 27.05 -21.99 -10.92
N ARG A 190 26.14 -21.12 -10.48
CA ARG A 190 25.59 -21.05 -9.11
C ARG A 190 24.10 -21.35 -9.02
N ALA A 191 23.56 -22.11 -9.98
CA ALA A 191 22.13 -22.41 -10.10
C ALA A 191 21.49 -22.91 -8.79
N GLU A 192 22.16 -23.78 -8.03
CA GLU A 192 21.61 -24.28 -6.77
C GLU A 192 21.50 -23.21 -5.67
N GLU A 193 22.49 -22.32 -5.55
CA GLU A 193 22.47 -21.25 -4.55
C GLU A 193 21.39 -20.23 -4.89
N ILE A 194 21.33 -19.87 -6.16
CA ILE A 194 20.28 -19.07 -6.76
C ILE A 194 18.90 -19.63 -6.42
N GLN A 195 18.68 -20.92 -6.66
CA GLN A 195 17.41 -21.60 -6.37
C GLN A 195 17.08 -21.51 -4.88
N ARG A 196 18.05 -21.81 -3.99
CA ARG A 196 17.86 -21.70 -2.54
C ARG A 196 17.50 -20.28 -2.10
N ASN A 197 18.16 -19.26 -2.65
CA ASN A 197 17.89 -17.85 -2.32
C ASN A 197 16.50 -17.43 -2.83
N ALA A 198 16.12 -17.83 -4.04
CA ALA A 198 14.79 -17.56 -4.58
C ALA A 198 13.70 -18.23 -3.74
N GLU A 199 13.84 -19.52 -3.40
CA GLU A 199 12.90 -20.23 -2.52
C GLU A 199 12.77 -19.57 -1.16
N PHE A 200 13.88 -19.13 -0.56
CA PHE A 200 13.87 -18.41 0.70
C PHE A 200 13.10 -17.08 0.58
N MET A 201 13.35 -16.29 -0.45
CA MET A 201 12.66 -15.03 -0.69
C MET A 201 11.14 -15.24 -0.88
N VAL A 202 10.74 -16.24 -1.67
CA VAL A 202 9.32 -16.60 -1.85
C VAL A 202 8.67 -16.97 -0.51
N ARG A 203 9.30 -17.87 0.25
CA ARG A 203 8.78 -18.32 1.56
C ARG A 203 8.69 -17.17 2.56
N ASP A 204 9.69 -16.32 2.61
CA ASP A 204 9.71 -15.16 3.50
C ASP A 204 8.63 -14.14 3.14
N PHE A 205 8.44 -13.88 1.84
CA PHE A 205 7.34 -13.04 1.35
C PHE A 205 5.98 -13.56 1.83
N PHE A 206 5.66 -14.84 1.58
CA PHE A 206 4.39 -15.41 2.03
C PHE A 206 4.26 -15.36 3.55
N LYS A 207 5.32 -15.67 4.31
CA LYS A 207 5.28 -15.62 5.77
C LYS A 207 5.00 -14.22 6.31
N ARG A 208 5.60 -13.18 5.71
CA ARG A 208 5.49 -11.79 6.17
C ARG A 208 4.15 -11.16 5.81
N PHE A 209 3.72 -11.36 4.57
CA PHE A 209 2.59 -10.63 4.01
C PHE A 209 1.32 -11.47 3.91
N LEU A 210 1.44 -12.79 3.86
CA LEU A 210 0.33 -13.73 3.66
C LEU A 210 0.42 -14.90 4.65
N PRO A 211 0.43 -14.67 5.97
CA PRO A 211 0.76 -15.69 6.97
C PRO A 211 -0.20 -16.90 6.97
N ASP A 212 -1.43 -16.72 6.49
CA ASP A 212 -2.44 -17.79 6.40
C ASP A 212 -2.34 -18.65 5.13
N TYR A 213 -1.42 -18.30 4.22
CA TYR A 213 -1.18 -19.01 2.97
C TYR A 213 -0.94 -20.52 3.15
N GLY A 214 -0.39 -20.94 4.30
CA GLY A 214 -0.12 -22.35 4.61
C GLY A 214 -0.91 -22.93 5.79
N ARG A 215 -1.95 -22.23 6.30
CA ARG A 215 -2.74 -22.68 7.48
C ARG A 215 -4.15 -23.15 7.15
N LEU A 216 -4.55 -23.02 5.90
CA LEU A 216 -5.87 -23.40 5.44
C LEU A 216 -5.84 -24.82 4.83
N ASP A 217 -5.38 -25.78 5.62
CA ASP A 217 -5.53 -27.22 5.35
C ASP A 217 -6.81 -27.75 6.01
#